data_AF-A0A2G2KIG3-F1
#
_entry.id   AF-A0A2G2KIG3-F1
#
_cell.length_a   1.000
_cell.length_b   1.000
_cell.length_c   1.000
_cell.angle_alpha   90.00
_cell.angle_beta   90.00
_cell.angle_gamma   90.00
#
_symmetry.space_group_name_H-M   'P 1'
#
loop_
_entity.id
_entity.type
_entity.pdbx_description
1 polymer ?
#
loop_
_entity_poly.entity_id
_entity_poly.type
_entity_poly.pdbx_seq_one_letter_code
_entity_poly.pdbx_strand_id
1 'polypeptide(L)' 'MKKYYFLLLTIFMVSFTQAQIVTIPDANFKALLVNTNIADLDGDGNFGEFVDANDDGEIQESEAISVKGLFFGGIILTH' A
#
# COMPACT_ATOMS: atom_id res chain seq x y z
N MET A 1 -15.92 30.28 -21.29
CA MET A 1 -16.26 29.14 -22.17
C MET A 1 -15.10 28.13 -22.29
N LYS A 2 -13.91 28.49 -22.80
CA LYS A 2 -12.79 27.53 -23.04
C LYS A 2 -12.08 26.98 -21.78
N LYS A 3 -12.10 27.70 -20.64
CA LYS A 3 -11.39 27.31 -19.39
C LYS A 3 -11.90 26.01 -18.76
N TYR A 4 -13.20 25.72 -18.88
CA TYR A 4 -13.79 24.52 -18.28
C TYR A 4 -13.48 23.25 -19.08
N TYR A 5 -13.16 23.35 -20.37
CA TYR A 5 -12.75 22.20 -21.19
C TYR A 5 -11.40 21.66 -20.74
N PHE A 6 -10.48 22.54 -20.31
CA PHE A 6 -9.21 22.12 -19.73
C PHE A 6 -9.42 21.38 -18.41
N LEU A 7 -10.29 21.90 -17.53
CA LEU A 7 -10.64 21.24 -16.28
C LEU A 7 -11.32 19.87 -16.50
N LEU A 8 -12.25 19.79 -17.46
CA LEU A 8 -12.93 18.55 -17.83
C LEU A 8 -11.93 17.53 -18.39
N LEU A 9 -11.00 17.97 -19.23
CA LEU A 9 -9.92 17.13 -19.75
C LEU A 9 -9.02 16.62 -18.62
N THR A 10 -8.65 17.46 -17.65
CA THR A 10 -7.84 17.02 -16.51
C THR A 10 -8.56 16.00 -15.64
N ILE A 11 -9.86 16.20 -15.36
CA ILE A 11 -10.67 15.24 -14.56
C ILE A 11 -10.80 13.90 -15.29
N PHE A 12 -11.02 13.93 -16.61
CA PHE A 12 -11.10 12.71 -17.42
C PHE A 12 -9.78 11.94 -17.41
N MET A 13 -8.63 12.61 -17.50
CA MET A 13 -7.32 11.96 -17.51
C MET A 13 -6.96 11.29 -16.18
N VAL A 14 -7.30 11.89 -15.03
CA VAL A 14 -7.01 11.30 -13.70
C VAL A 14 -7.93 10.13 -13.34
N SER A 15 -9.04 9.95 -14.06
CA SER A 15 -9.99 8.86 -13.79
C SER A 15 -9.44 7.46 -14.15
N PHE A 16 -8.31 7.39 -14.85
CA PHE A 16 -7.68 6.14 -15.30
C PHE A 16 -6.54 5.66 -14.40
N THR A 17 -6.21 6.40 -13.33
CA THR A 17 -5.16 5.98 -12.40
C THR A 17 -5.75 5.04 -11.35
N GLN A 18 -5.64 3.73 -11.60
CA GLN A 18 -5.90 2.70 -10.59
C GLN A 18 -4.55 2.21 -10.07
N ALA A 19 -4.35 2.20 -8.75
CA ALA A 19 -3.22 1.48 -8.16
C ALA A 19 -3.44 -0.03 -8.34
N GLN A 20 -2.42 -0.76 -8.76
CA GLN A 20 -2.52 -2.21 -8.95
C GLN A 20 -2.59 -2.89 -7.59
N ILE A 21 -3.61 -3.73 -7.37
CA ILE A 21 -3.76 -4.50 -6.12
C ILE A 21 -2.90 -5.77 -6.17
N VAL A 22 -2.17 -6.04 -5.10
CA VAL A 22 -1.39 -7.27 -4.91
C VAL A 22 -2.33 -8.38 -4.43
N THR A 23 -2.40 -9.49 -5.16
CA THR A 23 -3.18 -10.65 -4.73
C THR A 23 -2.41 -11.45 -3.68
N ILE A 24 -2.97 -11.52 -2.47
CA ILE A 24 -2.44 -12.31 -1.36
C ILE A 24 -3.40 -13.48 -1.10
N PRO A 25 -3.04 -14.73 -1.49
CA PRO A 25 -3.97 -15.87 -1.42
C PRO A 25 -4.35 -16.29 0.01
N ASP A 26 -3.46 -16.08 0.98
CA ASP A 26 -3.75 -16.37 2.39
C ASP A 26 -4.50 -15.20 3.02
N ALA A 27 -5.78 -15.41 3.30
CA ALA A 27 -6.66 -14.39 3.86
C ALA A 27 -6.24 -13.93 5.26
N ASN A 28 -5.67 -14.81 6.10
CA ASN A 28 -5.20 -14.45 7.43
C ASN A 28 -3.93 -13.60 7.34
N PHE A 29 -3.03 -13.94 6.42
CA PHE A 29 -1.84 -13.15 6.15
C PHE A 29 -2.20 -11.77 5.61
N LYS A 30 -3.14 -11.67 4.66
CA LYS A 30 -3.66 -10.38 4.19
C LYS A 30 -4.24 -9.57 5.34
N ALA A 31 -5.07 -10.19 6.18
CA ALA A 31 -5.67 -9.52 7.33
C ALA A 31 -4.61 -8.98 8.31
N LEU A 32 -3.50 -9.70 8.53
CA LEU A 32 -2.40 -9.21 9.35
C LEU A 32 -1.75 -7.95 8.73
N LEU A 33 -1.42 -7.98 7.44
CA LEU A 33 -0.76 -6.85 6.78
C LEU A 33 -1.61 -5.58 6.76
N VAL A 34 -2.93 -5.73 6.59
CA VAL A 34 -3.88 -4.61 6.58
C VAL A 34 -4.10 -4.07 7.99
N ASN A 35 -4.26 -4.94 9.00
CA ASN A 35 -4.79 -4.52 10.30
C ASN A 35 -3.73 -4.37 11.41
N THR A 36 -2.45 -4.61 11.13
CA THR A 36 -1.40 -4.56 12.16
C THR A 36 -0.20 -3.73 11.73
N ASN A 37 0.41 -3.05 12.70
CA ASN A 37 1.58 -2.23 12.50
C ASN A 37 2.86 -3.06 12.72
N ILE A 38 3.28 -3.75 11.67
CA ILE A 38 4.38 -4.71 11.69
C ILE A 38 5.44 -4.45 10.63
N ALA A 39 5.29 -3.36 9.87
CA ALA A 39 6.15 -3.02 8.76
C ALA A 39 7.25 -2.06 9.17
N ASP A 40 8.40 -2.22 8.51
CA ASP A 40 9.47 -1.24 8.42
C ASP A 40 9.50 -0.76 6.95
N LEU A 41 9.14 0.50 6.69
CA LEU A 41 9.07 1.06 5.34
C LEU A 41 10.29 1.92 4.98
N ASP A 42 11.04 2.41 5.98
CA ASP A 42 12.20 3.28 5.78
C ASP A 42 13.56 2.57 5.97
N GLY A 43 13.55 1.34 6.47
CA GLY A 43 14.70 0.49 6.69
C GLY A 43 15.48 0.82 7.96
N ASP A 44 14.89 1.52 8.92
CA ASP A 44 15.53 1.89 10.18
C ASP A 44 15.49 0.78 11.25
N GLY A 45 14.78 -0.32 10.97
CA GLY A 45 14.59 -1.45 11.87
C GLY A 45 13.47 -1.29 12.90
N ASN A 46 12.66 -0.23 12.82
CA ASN A 46 11.47 -0.03 13.64
C ASN A 46 10.22 -0.55 12.91
N PHE A 47 9.66 -1.64 13.43
CA PHE A 47 8.48 -2.29 12.86
C PHE A 47 7.18 -1.72 13.41
N GLY A 48 6.95 -0.43 13.16
CA GLY A 48 5.84 0.33 13.74
C GLY A 48 4.79 0.81 12.74
N GLU A 49 4.94 0.47 11.47
CA GLU A 49 4.15 1.04 10.37
C GLU A 49 3.15 0.01 9.79
N PHE A 50 2.09 0.52 9.17
CA PHE A 50 1.10 -0.30 8.46
C PHE A 50 1.55 -0.51 7.02
N VAL A 51 1.32 -1.72 6.48
CA VAL A 51 1.58 -1.98 5.06
C VAL A 51 0.52 -1.29 4.20
N ASP A 52 -0.75 -1.38 4.60
CA ASP A 52 -1.85 -0.58 4.03
C ASP A 52 -1.69 0.87 4.49
N ALA A 53 -0.97 1.66 3.69
CA ALA A 53 -0.56 3.01 4.04
C ALA A 53 -1.66 4.04 3.75
N ASN A 54 -2.62 3.69 2.89
CA ASN A 54 -3.75 4.53 2.53
C ASN A 54 -5.06 4.17 3.28
N ASP A 55 -5.06 3.10 4.07
CA ASP A 55 -6.16 2.60 4.90
C ASP A 55 -7.43 2.29 4.08
N ASP A 56 -7.24 1.67 2.90
CA ASP A 56 -8.34 1.28 2.00
C ASP A 56 -8.73 -0.21 2.08
N GLY A 57 -8.03 -0.99 2.89
CA GLY A 57 -8.28 -2.41 3.14
C GLY A 57 -7.67 -3.35 2.09
N GLU A 58 -6.97 -2.82 1.10
CA GLU A 58 -6.23 -3.55 0.08
C GLU A 58 -4.74 -3.23 0.16
N ILE A 59 -3.89 -4.13 -0.36
CA ILE A 59 -2.46 -3.84 -0.51
C ILE A 59 -2.19 -3.53 -1.97
N GLN A 60 -1.74 -2.33 -2.28
CA GLN A 60 -1.36 -1.94 -3.63
C GLN A 60 0.13 -2.20 -3.90
N GLU A 61 0.51 -2.31 -5.18
CA GLU A 61 1.89 -2.60 -5.59
C GLU A 61 2.88 -1.57 -5.03
N SER A 62 2.48 -0.29 -5.01
CA SER A 62 3.29 0.79 -4.43
C SER A 62 3.56 0.61 -2.93
N GLU A 63 2.59 0.05 -2.20
CA GLU A 63 2.72 -0.24 -0.77
C GLU A 63 3.58 -1.48 -0.55
N ALA A 64 3.37 -2.54 -1.33
CA ALA A 64 4.20 -3.73 -1.24
C ALA A 64 5.69 -3.46 -1.55
N ILE A 65 5.98 -2.53 -2.48
CA ILE A 65 7.34 -2.12 -2.83
C ILE A 65 8.00 -1.28 -1.73
N SER A 66 7.24 -0.54 -0.92
CA SER A 66 7.81 0.30 0.14
C SER A 66 8.35 -0.54 1.30
N VAL A 67 7.72 -1.69 1.60
CA VAL A 67 8.12 -2.59 2.68
C VAL A 67 9.58 -3.04 2.56
N LYS A 68 10.36 -2.79 3.62
CA LYS A 68 11.75 -3.25 3.79
C LYS A 68 11.87 -4.44 4.73
N GLY A 69 10.92 -4.59 5.65
CA GLY A 69 10.82 -5.76 6.51
C GLY A 69 9.46 -5.90 7.19
N LEU A 70 9.18 -7.10 7.69
CA LEU A 70 7.98 -7.43 8.46
C LEU A 70 8.35 -8.18 9.77
N PHE A 71 7.70 -7.83 10.87
CA PHE A 71 7.91 -8.45 12.17
C PHE A 71 6.67 -9.19 12.70
N PHE A 72 6.76 -10.53 12.81
CA PHE A 72 5.68 -11.40 13.28
C PHE A 72 5.96 -12.03 14.66
N GLY A 73 6.39 -11.22 15.64
CA GLY A 73 6.48 -11.69 17.03
C GLY A 73 7.51 -12.80 17.28
N GLY A 74 8.67 -12.75 16.61
CA GLY A 74 9.83 -13.61 16.91
C GLY A 74 10.52 -14.25 15.70
N ILE A 75 9.95 -14.13 14.50
CA ILE A 75 10.60 -14.53 13.24
C ILE A 75 10.81 -13.27 12.41
N ILE A 76 12.08 -12.94 12.19
CA ILE A 76 12.50 -11.88 11.27
C ILE A 76 12.66 -12.53 9.90
N LEU A 77 11.78 -12.19 8.95
CA LEU A 77 11.94 -12.53 7.54
C LEU A 77 12.69 -11.36 6.88
N THR A 78 14.02 -11.42 6.88
CA THR A 78 14.87 -10.53 6.07
C THR A 78 15.28 -11.26 4.80
N HIS A 79 15.30 -10.53 3.68
CA HIS A 79 15.83 -11.01 2.40
C HIS A 79 17.32 -11.34 2.47
#